data_AF-A0A699JRG8-F1
#
_entry.id   AF-A0A699JRG8-F1
#
_cell.length_a   1.000
_cell.length_b   1.000
_cell.length_c   1.000
_cell.angle_alpha   90.00
_cell.angle_beta   90.00
_cell.angle_gamma   90.00
#
_symmetry.space_group_name_H-M   'P 1'
#
loop_
_entity.id
_entity.type
_entity.pdbx_description
1 polymer ?
#
loop_
_entity_poly.entity_id
_entity_poly.type
_entity_poly.pdbx_seq_one_letter_code
_entity_poly.pdbx_strand_id
1 'polypeptide(L)'
;VVDGVVQPIAPTTAEQRLAKKNELKVKGTLLMALPDKHQLKFNIHKDAKSLMEAIEKRFDGNKETKKVQKTLLKQQYEKFSGSSSESLD
;
A
#
# COMPACT_ATOMS: atom_id res chain seq x y z
N VAL A 1 -23.63 -4.30 -34.68
CA VAL A 1 -22.57 -3.33 -34.32
C VAL A 1 -22.64 -3.20 -32.81
N VAL A 2 -21.67 -3.76 -32.07
CA VAL A 2 -21.62 -3.63 -30.60
C VAL A 2 -21.01 -2.27 -30.32
N ASP A 3 -21.85 -1.37 -29.82
CA ASP A 3 -21.50 -0.04 -29.33
C ASP A 3 -20.61 -0.21 -28.09
N GLY A 4 -19.31 -0.35 -28.34
CA GLY A 4 -18.29 -0.37 -27.31
C GLY A 4 -18.12 1.03 -26.77
N VAL A 5 -18.86 1.36 -25.71
CA VAL A 5 -18.54 2.46 -24.81
C VAL A 5 -17.15 2.17 -24.21
N VAL A 6 -16.12 2.56 -24.95
CA VAL A 6 -14.77 2.74 -24.43
C VAL A 6 -14.87 4.00 -23.58
N GLN A 7 -15.12 3.80 -22.28
CA GLN A 7 -15.06 4.89 -21.32
C GLN A 7 -13.67 5.52 -21.42
N PRO A 8 -13.55 6.81 -21.77
CA PRO A 8 -12.28 7.48 -21.75
C PRO A 8 -11.85 7.57 -20.28
N ILE A 9 -10.92 6.71 -19.87
CA ILE A 9 -10.24 6.85 -18.60
C ILE A 9 -9.49 8.17 -18.71
N ALA A 10 -10.00 9.21 -18.07
CA ALA A 10 -9.42 10.55 -18.14
C ALA A 10 -7.90 10.48 -17.90
N PRO A 11 -7.08 11.25 -18.65
CA PRO A 11 -5.65 11.31 -18.41
C PRO A 11 -5.42 11.68 -16.95
N THR A 12 -4.96 10.70 -16.17
CA THR A 12 -4.85 10.86 -14.73
C THR A 12 -3.63 11.75 -14.46
N THR A 13 -3.82 12.87 -13.76
CA THR A 13 -2.76 13.84 -13.44
C THR A 13 -1.55 13.15 -12.82
N ALA A 14 -0.33 13.67 -13.05
CA ALA A 14 0.92 13.09 -12.53
C ALA A 14 0.85 12.78 -11.02
N GLU A 15 0.19 13.64 -10.24
CA GLU A 15 -0.04 13.45 -8.81
C GLU A 15 -0.91 12.24 -8.48
N GLN A 16 -2.00 12.00 -9.21
CA GLN A 16 -2.84 10.82 -9.01
C GLN A 16 -2.11 9.53 -9.39
N ARG A 17 -1.24 9.56 -10.42
CA ARG A 17 -0.40 8.41 -10.77
C ARG A 17 0.61 8.12 -9.66
N LEU A 18 1.21 9.17 -9.08
CA LEU A 18 2.12 9.06 -7.94
C LEU A 18 1.42 8.54 -6.69
N ALA A 19 0.22 9.03 -6.38
CA ALA A 19 -0.59 8.59 -5.25
C ALA A 19 -0.95 7.10 -5.37
N LYS A 20 -1.43 6.64 -6.54
CA LYS A 20 -1.72 5.22 -6.80
C LYS A 20 -0.49 4.33 -6.67
N LYS A 21 0.67 4.78 -7.18
CA LYS A 21 1.95 4.05 -7.03
C LYS A 21 2.36 3.94 -5.56
N ASN A 22 2.19 5.01 -4.79
CA ASN A 22 2.48 5.01 -3.35
C ASN A 22 1.55 4.07 -2.58
N GLU A 23 0.25 4.08 -2.88
CA GLU A 23 -0.73 3.18 -2.27
C GLU A 23 -0.41 1.71 -2.52
N LEU A 24 -0.10 1.35 -3.78
CA LEU A 24 0.32 -0.02 -4.11
C LEU A 24 1.59 -0.44 -3.35
N LYS A 25 2.55 0.47 -3.18
CA LYS A 25 3.75 0.19 -2.39
C LYS A 25 3.42 -0.07 -0.92
N VAL A 26 2.53 0.74 -0.34
CA VAL A 26 2.08 0.57 1.06
C VAL A 26 1.35 -0.76 1.22
N LYS A 27 0.46 -1.13 0.29
CA LYS A 27 -0.23 -2.43 0.30
C LYS A 27 0.73 -3.60 0.22
N GLY A 28 1.72 -3.52 -0.68
CA GLY A 28 2.75 -4.56 -0.81
C GLY A 28 3.52 -4.77 0.50
N THR A 29 3.91 -3.68 1.18
CA THR A 29 4.57 -3.76 2.48
C THR A 29 3.66 -4.34 3.56
N LEU A 30 2.39 -3.92 3.62
CA LEU A 30 1.42 -4.46 4.57
C LEU A 30 1.25 -5.97 4.40
N LEU A 31 1.19 -6.48 3.16
CA LEU A 31 1.10 -7.91 2.89
C LEU A 31 2.39 -8.66 3.25
N MET A 32 3.57 -8.13 2.90
CA MET A 32 4.86 -8.75 3.24
C MET A 32 5.10 -8.86 4.75
N ALA A 33 4.54 -7.94 5.54
CA ALA A 33 4.64 -7.97 6.99
C ALA A 33 3.72 -9.03 7.64
N LEU A 34 2.85 -9.69 6.87
CA LEU A 34 1.97 -10.76 7.34
C LEU A 34 2.55 -12.15 7.03
N PRO A 35 2.25 -13.17 7.86
CA PRO A 35 2.56 -14.55 7.54
C PRO A 35 1.87 -14.97 6.23
N ASP A 36 2.57 -15.71 5.38
CA ASP A 36 2.14 -16.11 4.02
C ASP A 36 0.72 -16.68 3.95
N LYS A 37 0.38 -17.58 4.88
CA LYS A 37 -0.97 -18.18 5.06
C LYS A 37 -2.12 -17.18 5.20
N HIS A 38 -1.82 -15.93 5.57
CA HIS A 38 -2.80 -14.87 5.76
C HIS A 38 -2.82 -13.87 4.60
N GLN A 39 -1.77 -13.76 3.78
CA GLN A 39 -1.61 -12.75 2.73
C GLN A 39 -2.75 -12.80 1.70
N LEU A 40 -3.04 -14.00 1.16
CA LEU A 40 -4.10 -14.21 0.18
C LEU A 40 -5.48 -13.75 0.68
N LYS A 41 -5.77 -13.94 1.99
CA LYS A 41 -7.05 -13.54 2.59
C LYS A 41 -7.22 -12.03 2.71
N PHE A 42 -6.11 -11.29 2.73
CA PHE A 42 -6.11 -9.83 2.85
C PHE A 42 -5.93 -9.12 1.51
N ASN A 43 -5.58 -9.84 0.45
CA ASN A 43 -5.41 -9.27 -0.89
C ASN A 43 -6.74 -8.80 -1.52
N ILE A 44 -7.88 -9.09 -0.89
CA ILE A 44 -9.22 -8.64 -1.29
C ILE A 44 -9.42 -7.13 -1.11
N HIS A 45 -8.62 -6.48 -0.27
CA HIS A 45 -8.75 -5.06 0.03
C HIS A 45 -8.10 -4.23 -1.08
N LYS A 46 -8.87 -3.29 -1.64
CA LYS A 46 -8.41 -2.41 -2.73
C LYS A 46 -7.45 -1.34 -2.23
N ASP A 47 -7.69 -0.83 -1.03
CA ASP A 47 -6.95 0.30 -0.45
C ASP A 47 -6.10 -0.13 0.74
N ALA A 48 -4.98 0.58 0.96
CA ALA A 48 -4.08 0.33 2.09
C ALA A 48 -4.76 0.50 3.46
N LYS A 49 -5.70 1.45 3.56
CA LYS A 49 -6.44 1.73 4.81
C LYS A 49 -7.35 0.57 5.19
N SER A 50 -8.15 0.07 4.24
CA SER A 50 -9.04 -1.07 4.48
C SER A 50 -8.25 -2.34 4.81
N LEU A 51 -7.11 -2.54 4.15
CA LEU A 51 -6.17 -3.61 4.46
C LEU A 51 -5.66 -3.54 5.90
N MET A 52 -5.25 -2.35 6.35
CA MET A 52 -4.79 -2.11 7.73
C MET A 52 -5.85 -2.44 8.77
N GLU A 53 -7.08 -1.91 8.62
CA GLU A 53 -8.18 -2.18 9.56
C GLU A 53 -8.54 -3.67 9.63
N ALA A 54 -8.52 -4.37 8.49
CA ALA A 54 -8.78 -5.81 8.46
C ALA A 54 -7.70 -6.60 9.22
N ILE A 55 -6.42 -6.20 9.08
CA ILE A 55 -5.31 -6.77 9.84
C ILE A 55 -5.53 -6.52 11.33
N GLU A 56 -5.81 -5.28 11.73
CA GLU A 56 -6.06 -4.91 13.13
C GLU A 56 -7.19 -5.74 13.75
N LYS A 57 -8.32 -5.87 13.03
CA LYS A 57 -9.50 -6.61 13.48
C LYS A 57 -9.26 -8.12 13.57
N ARG A 58 -8.45 -8.69 12.67
CA ARG A 58 -8.17 -10.13 12.65
C ARG A 58 -7.20 -10.55 13.75
N PHE A 59 -6.22 -9.72 14.01
CA PHE A 59 -5.20 -10.00 15.01
C PHE A 59 -5.53 -9.36 16.36
N ASP A 60 -6.72 -8.78 16.54
CA ASP A 60 -7.19 -8.18 17.80
C ASP A 60 -6.19 -7.16 18.40
N GLY A 61 -5.45 -6.43 17.53
CA GLY A 61 -4.39 -5.53 17.98
C GLY A 61 -3.15 -6.21 18.62
N ASN A 62 -2.94 -7.52 18.41
CA ASN A 62 -1.83 -8.32 18.95
C ASN A 62 -0.43 -7.87 18.46
N LYS A 63 0.61 -8.51 19.01
CA LYS A 63 2.05 -8.41 18.68
C LYS A 63 2.35 -8.44 17.17
N GLU A 64 1.59 -9.19 16.38
CA GLU A 64 1.76 -9.24 14.91
C GLU A 64 1.45 -7.89 14.26
N THR A 65 0.34 -7.25 14.64
CA THR A 65 -0.05 -5.91 14.20
C THR A 65 0.96 -4.85 14.60
N LYS A 66 1.51 -4.92 15.82
CA LYS A 66 2.61 -4.04 16.26
C LYS A 66 3.88 -4.23 15.42
N LYS A 67 4.18 -5.46 15.00
CA LYS A 67 5.32 -5.76 14.11
C LYS A 67 5.11 -5.18 12.70
N VAL A 68 3.89 -5.30 12.17
CA VAL A 68 3.49 -4.70 10.89
C VAL A 68 3.60 -3.17 10.95
N GLN A 69 3.04 -2.54 11.99
CA GLN A 69 3.13 -1.08 12.18
C GLN A 69 4.58 -0.59 12.32
N LYS A 70 5.41 -1.27 13.11
CA LYS A 70 6.82 -0.89 13.30
C LYS A 70 7.61 -0.96 12.00
N THR A 71 7.38 -2.00 11.20
CA THR A 71 8.03 -2.16 9.87
C THR A 71 7.58 -1.07 8.91
N LEU A 72 6.29 -0.74 8.91
CA LEU A 72 5.73 0.33 8.08
C LEU A 72 6.31 1.71 8.46
N LEU A 73 6.38 2.03 9.76
CA LEU A 73 6.90 3.30 10.25
C LEU A 73 8.39 3.48 9.92
N LYS A 74 9.19 2.41 10.09
CA LYS A 74 10.61 2.42 9.71
C LYS A 74 10.80 2.68 8.22
N GLN A 75 9.98 2.06 7.37
CA GLN A 75 10.09 2.23 5.93
C GLN A 75 9.58 3.59 5.45
N GLN A 76 8.57 4.17 6.09
CA GLN A 76 8.15 5.56 5.85
C GLN A 76 9.27 6.54 6.17
N TYR A 77 9.96 6.33 7.31
CA TYR A 77 11.12 7.11 7.70
C TYR A 77 12.26 6.98 6.69
N GLU A 78 12.64 5.76 6.29
CA GLU A 78 13.69 5.54 5.28
C GLU A 78 13.33 6.11 3.89
N LYS A 79 12.04 6.13 3.53
CA LYS A 79 11.58 6.73 2.27
C LYS A 79 11.68 8.26 2.30
N PHE A 80 11.53 8.87 3.48
CA PHE A 80 11.69 10.32 3.68
C PHE A 80 13.16 10.72 3.79
N SER A 81 13.98 9.91 4.48
CA SER A 81 15.41 10.18 4.67
C SER A 81 16.26 9.83 3.44
N GLY A 82 15.90 8.76 2.70
CA GLY A 82 16.60 8.33 1.49
C GLY A 82 16.33 9.20 0.26
N SER A 83 15.34 10.12 0.33
CA SER A 83 15.09 11.09 -0.74
C SER A 83 15.98 12.34 -0.64
N SER A 84 16.79 12.48 0.41
CA SER A 84 17.64 13.67 0.62
C SER A 84 19.06 13.55 0.06
N SER A 85 19.45 12.40 -0.52
CA SER A 85 20.85 12.14 -0.92
C SER A 85 21.10 12.02 -2.42
N GLU A 86 20.12 12.30 -3.29
CA GLU A 86 20.31 12.20 -4.76
C GLU A 86 20.20 13.57 -5.46
N SER A 87 20.89 14.57 -4.91
CA SER A 87 21.18 15.83 -5.62
C SER A 87 22.48 16.45 -5.09
N LEU A 88 23.60 15.80 -5.36
CA LEU A 88 24.93 16.42 -5.41
C LEU A 88 25.66 15.81 -6.59
N ASP A 89 25.30 16.26 -7.80
CA ASP A 89 26.23 16.42 -8.92
C ASP A 89 25.93 17.77 -9.59
#